data_AF-A0A9D4YMY1-F1
#
_entry.id   AF-A0A9D4YMY1-F1
#
_cell.length_a   1.000
_cell.length_b   1.000
_cell.length_c   1.000
_cell.angle_alpha   90.00
_cell.angle_beta   90.00
_cell.angle_gamma   90.00
#
_symmetry.space_group_name_H-M   'P 1'
#
loop_
_entity.id
_entity.type
_entity.pdbx_description
1 polymer ?
#
loop_
_entity_poly.entity_id
_entity_poly.type
_entity_poly.pdbx_seq_one_letter_code
_entity_poly.pdbx_strand_id
1 'polypeptide(L)'
;MEVHPDTRVANGRGPKLLPETGLTRRERAALLRMRTGCIWTATRRYAKGRCTSPACNRCGDPETLEHLLCACPGLAQERSRVTTAYRRQGLPASTLEHFLYPSRPHLPALRSLAEFLEETGIAAYR
;
A
#
# COMPACT_ATOMS: atom_id res chain seq x y z
N MET A 1 10.10 -11.48 20.88
CA MET A 1 9.86 -11.85 19.47
C MET A 1 8.82 -10.90 18.90
N GLU A 2 9.17 -10.09 17.90
CA GLU A 2 8.16 -9.28 17.22
C GLU A 2 7.30 -10.19 16.34
N VAL A 3 6.01 -10.26 16.68
CA VAL A 3 5.01 -10.95 15.87
C VAL A 3 4.80 -10.16 14.57
N HIS A 4 4.68 -10.87 13.45
CA HIS A 4 4.48 -10.28 12.14
C HIS A 4 3.21 -9.38 12.12
N PRO A 5 3.22 -8.18 11.49
CA PRO A 5 2.10 -7.22 11.56
C PRO A 5 0.80 -7.73 10.92
N ASP A 6 0.88 -8.54 9.86
CA ASP A 6 -0.26 -9.30 9.35
C ASP A 6 -0.48 -10.55 10.19
N THR A 7 -1.67 -10.67 10.79
CA THR A 7 -2.06 -11.79 11.67
C THR A 7 -2.18 -13.12 10.93
N ARG A 8 -2.50 -13.13 9.62
CA ARG A 8 -2.55 -14.38 8.83
C ARG A 8 -1.13 -14.92 8.65
N VAL A 9 -0.20 -14.04 8.30
CA VAL A 9 1.22 -14.40 8.17
C VAL A 9 1.80 -14.83 9.51
N ALA A 10 1.45 -14.15 10.61
CA ALA A 10 1.84 -14.56 11.96
C ALA A 10 1.35 -15.99 12.31
N ASN A 11 0.22 -16.41 11.74
CA ASN A 11 -0.36 -17.75 11.88
C ASN A 11 0.06 -18.73 10.76
N GLY A 12 1.15 -18.44 10.03
CA GLY A 12 1.69 -19.32 8.99
C GLY A 12 0.96 -19.31 7.65
N ARG A 13 -0.06 -18.45 7.47
CA ARG A 13 -0.77 -18.30 6.19
C ARG A 13 -0.17 -17.15 5.39
N GLY A 14 0.41 -17.48 4.23
CA GLY A 14 0.96 -16.47 3.31
C GLY A 14 -0.11 -15.50 2.78
N PRO A 15 0.29 -14.28 2.37
CA PRO A 15 -0.62 -13.34 1.73
C PRO A 15 -1.18 -13.93 0.42
N LYS A 16 -2.37 -13.49 -0.01
CA LYS A 16 -2.91 -13.82 -1.35
C LYS A 16 -1.84 -13.55 -2.41
N LEU A 17 -1.73 -14.47 -3.36
CA LEU A 17 -0.69 -14.43 -4.40
C LEU A 17 -0.87 -13.22 -5.33
N LEU A 18 0.25 -12.66 -5.77
CA LEU A 18 0.33 -11.74 -6.90
C LEU A 18 0.48 -12.57 -8.19
N PRO A 19 0.24 -11.99 -9.38
CA PRO A 19 0.56 -12.66 -10.65
C PRO A 19 1.97 -13.25 -10.63
N GLU A 20 2.14 -14.46 -11.16
CA GLU A 20 3.42 -15.18 -11.20
C GLU A 20 4.45 -14.50 -12.11
N THR A 21 3.99 -13.84 -13.17
CA THR A 21 4.80 -13.13 -14.15
C THR A 21 4.33 -11.68 -14.34
N GLY A 22 5.13 -10.85 -15.01
CA GLY A 22 4.77 -9.48 -15.38
C GLY A 22 5.04 -8.41 -14.33
N LEU A 23 5.36 -8.76 -13.08
CA LEU A 23 5.89 -7.83 -12.08
C LEU A 23 7.39 -8.03 -11.92
N THR A 24 8.14 -6.92 -11.86
CA THR A 24 9.53 -6.92 -11.41
C THR A 24 9.62 -7.35 -9.95
N ARG A 25 10.81 -7.76 -9.53
CA ARG A 25 11.08 -8.10 -8.12
C ARG A 25 10.74 -6.95 -7.17
N ARG A 26 11.04 -5.71 -7.57
CA ARG A 26 10.83 -4.50 -6.76
C ARG A 26 9.33 -4.20 -6.60
N GLU A 27 8.56 -4.20 -7.67
CA GLU A 27 7.11 -4.00 -7.63
C GLU A 27 6.43 -5.08 -6.78
N ARG A 28 6.79 -6.35 -6.99
CA ARG A 28 6.25 -7.47 -6.21
C ARG A 28 6.53 -7.30 -4.72
N ALA A 29 7.76 -6.94 -4.34
CA ALA A 29 8.13 -6.71 -2.94
C ALA A 29 7.37 -5.54 -2.33
N ALA A 30 7.15 -4.45 -3.08
CA ALA A 30 6.39 -3.30 -2.60
C ALA A 30 4.91 -3.66 -2.35
N LEU A 31 4.26 -4.33 -3.31
CA LEU A 31 2.88 -4.77 -3.21
C LEU A 31 2.68 -5.80 -2.08
N LEU A 32 3.61 -6.75 -1.91
CA LEU A 32 3.56 -7.69 -0.80
C LEU A 32 3.66 -6.97 0.56
N ARG A 33 4.57 -6.00 0.70
CA ARG A 33 4.68 -5.21 1.94
C ARG A 33 3.39 -4.47 2.28
N MET A 34 2.68 -3.94 1.29
CA MET A 34 1.35 -3.36 1.53
C MET A 34 0.35 -4.39 2.02
N ARG A 35 0.26 -5.55 1.34
CA ARG A 35 -0.65 -6.65 1.70
C ARG A 35 -0.39 -7.21 3.08
N THR A 36 0.84 -7.13 3.57
CA THR A 36 1.24 -7.71 4.85
C THR A 36 1.34 -6.67 5.97
N GLY A 37 0.93 -5.42 5.73
CA GLY A 37 1.06 -4.35 6.72
C GLY A 37 2.52 -4.00 7.08
N CYS A 38 3.47 -4.43 6.24
CA CYS A 38 4.90 -4.24 6.44
C CYS A 38 5.42 -2.89 5.93
N ILE A 39 4.55 -1.99 5.47
CA ILE A 39 4.88 -0.58 5.17
C ILE A 39 5.13 0.20 6.46
N TRP A 40 6.05 1.16 6.43
CA TRP A 40 6.43 2.01 7.57
C TRP A 40 5.71 3.36 7.53
N THR A 41 4.39 3.34 7.66
CA THR A 41 3.63 4.58 7.82
C THR A 41 4.06 5.31 9.10
N ALA A 42 3.85 6.63 9.17
CA ALA A 42 4.21 7.41 10.35
C ALA A 42 3.51 6.88 11.62
N THR A 43 2.24 6.46 11.53
CA THR A 43 1.55 5.80 12.66
C THR A 43 2.30 4.57 13.17
N ARG A 44 2.77 3.70 12.25
CA ARG A 44 3.52 2.49 12.63
C ARG A 44 4.91 2.83 13.18
N ARG A 45 5.60 3.80 12.58
CA ARG A 45 6.90 4.29 13.08
C ARG A 45 6.76 4.88 14.48
N TYR A 46 5.74 5.68 14.72
CA TYR A 46 5.45 6.29 16.02
C TYR A 46 5.16 5.22 17.09
N ALA A 47 4.32 4.24 16.78
CA ALA A 47 4.04 3.11 17.68
C ALA A 47 5.28 2.27 18.03
N LYS A 48 6.35 2.37 17.22
CA LYS A 48 7.64 1.71 17.45
C LYS A 48 8.73 2.64 17.96
N GLY A 49 8.40 3.88 18.33
CA GLY A 49 9.35 4.88 18.81
C GLY A 49 10.36 5.34 17.76
N ARG A 50 10.07 5.16 16.46
CA ARG A 50 10.96 5.48 15.33
C ARG A 50 10.73 6.86 14.71
N CYS A 51 9.69 7.57 15.15
CA CYS A 51 9.46 8.97 14.81
C CYS A 51 8.71 9.67 15.94
N THR A 52 8.71 10.99 15.93
CA THR A 52 8.13 11.84 16.99
C THR A 52 6.64 12.12 16.80
N SER A 53 6.07 11.82 15.63
CA SER A 53 4.66 12.07 15.31
C SER A 53 4.09 11.00 14.39
N PRO A 54 2.83 10.57 14.58
CA PRO A 54 2.10 9.67 13.68
C PRO A 54 1.48 10.40 12.46
N ALA A 55 1.60 11.72 12.38
CA ALA A 55 0.97 12.54 11.36
C ALA A 55 1.60 12.37 9.97
N CYS A 56 0.77 12.47 8.94
CA CYS A 56 1.18 12.53 7.55
C CYS A 56 1.86 13.87 7.28
N ASN A 57 3.06 13.82 6.71
CA ASN A 57 3.84 15.02 6.38
C ASN A 57 3.22 15.88 5.27
N ARG A 58 2.16 15.40 4.60
CA ARG A 58 1.49 16.11 3.50
C ARG A 58 0.24 16.86 3.94
N CYS A 59 -0.45 16.41 4.99
CA CYS A 59 -1.74 16.96 5.37
C CYS A 59 -2.00 17.03 6.88
N GLY A 60 -1.15 16.44 7.72
CA GLY A 60 -1.28 16.49 9.18
C GLY A 60 -2.14 15.39 9.80
N ASP A 61 -3.03 14.74 9.04
CA ASP A 61 -3.85 13.62 9.55
C ASP A 61 -2.99 12.39 9.92
N PRO A 62 -3.49 11.48 10.78
CA PRO A 62 -2.78 10.22 11.08
C PRO A 62 -2.42 9.42 9.81
N GLU A 63 -1.12 9.12 9.63
CA GLU A 63 -0.65 8.43 8.44
C GLU A 63 -0.85 6.91 8.58
N THR A 64 -1.91 6.41 7.97
CA THR A 64 -2.17 4.97 7.76
C THR A 64 -2.11 4.64 6.27
N LEU A 65 -2.03 3.35 5.93
CA LEU A 65 -2.05 2.94 4.52
C LEU A 65 -3.40 3.28 3.87
N GLU A 66 -4.49 3.14 4.63
CA GLU A 66 -5.83 3.55 4.20
C GLU A 66 -5.89 5.05 3.95
N HIS A 67 -5.36 5.87 4.86
CA HIS A 67 -5.25 7.31 4.65
C HIS A 67 -4.51 7.62 3.35
N LEU A 68 -3.32 7.05 3.14
CA LEU A 68 -2.47 7.33 1.98
C LEU A 68 -3.12 6.94 0.65
N LEU A 69 -3.88 5.84 0.59
CA LEU A 69 -4.52 5.38 -0.66
C LEU A 69 -5.92 5.95 -0.88
N CYS A 70 -6.68 6.21 0.19
CA CYS A 70 -8.11 6.49 0.07
C CYS A 70 -8.47 7.95 0.38
N ALA A 71 -7.72 8.64 1.25
CA ALA A 71 -8.18 9.91 1.83
C ALA A 71 -7.20 11.09 1.70
N CYS A 72 -5.88 10.85 1.72
CA CYS A 72 -4.86 11.89 1.86
C CYS A 72 -4.96 13.00 0.81
N PRO A 73 -5.37 14.23 1.17
CA PRO A 73 -5.59 15.30 0.19
C PRO A 73 -4.30 15.70 -0.53
N GLY A 74 -3.17 15.64 0.16
CA GLY A 74 -1.85 15.89 -0.44
C GLY A 74 -1.34 14.81 -1.39
N LEU A 75 -2.11 13.72 -1.59
CA LEU A 75 -1.85 12.67 -2.59
C LEU A 75 -3.01 12.52 -3.57
N ALA A 76 -3.93 13.49 -3.63
CA ALA A 76 -5.14 13.37 -4.44
C ALA A 76 -4.83 13.17 -5.93
N GLN A 77 -3.80 13.85 -6.46
CA GLN A 77 -3.40 13.73 -7.85
C GLN A 77 -2.86 12.33 -8.16
N GLU A 78 -1.91 11.83 -7.37
CA GLU A 78 -1.29 10.53 -7.54
C GLU A 78 -2.32 9.41 -7.34
N ARG A 79 -3.19 9.52 -6.32
CA ARG A 79 -4.31 8.58 -6.08
C ARG A 79 -5.27 8.54 -7.26
N SER A 80 -5.54 9.66 -7.93
CA SER A 80 -6.45 9.69 -9.08
C SER A 80 -5.94 8.85 -10.25
N ARG A 81 -4.61 8.78 -10.44
CA ARG A 81 -3.97 7.93 -11.47
C ARG A 81 -4.21 6.46 -11.17
N VAL A 82 -3.95 6.04 -9.93
CA VAL A 82 -4.19 4.66 -9.47
C VAL A 82 -5.67 4.30 -9.60
N THR A 83 -6.55 5.17 -9.12
CA THR A 83 -8.00 4.97 -9.18
C THR A 83 -8.47 4.80 -10.63
N THR A 84 -7.95 5.63 -11.54
CA THR A 84 -8.25 5.55 -12.97
C THR A 84 -7.74 4.25 -13.57
N ALA A 85 -6.53 3.81 -13.22
CA ALA A 85 -5.96 2.55 -13.71
C ALA A 85 -6.83 1.35 -13.29
N TYR A 86 -7.31 1.30 -12.05
CA TYR A 86 -8.23 0.26 -11.58
C TYR A 86 -9.57 0.31 -12.32
N ARG A 87 -10.19 1.49 -12.41
CA ARG A 87 -11.49 1.67 -13.10
C ARG A 87 -11.44 1.28 -14.57
N ARG A 88 -10.34 1.57 -15.28
CA ARG A 88 -10.12 1.14 -16.68
C ARG A 88 -10.09 -0.37 -16.85
N GLN A 89 -9.79 -1.12 -15.78
CA GLN A 89 -9.83 -2.59 -15.76
C GLN A 89 -11.16 -3.14 -15.25
N GLY A 90 -12.18 -2.29 -15.02
CA GLY A 90 -13.45 -2.70 -14.42
C GLY A 90 -13.34 -3.07 -12.93
N LEU A 91 -12.27 -2.64 -12.25
CA LEU A 91 -12.06 -2.91 -10.83
C LEU A 91 -12.59 -1.76 -9.96
N PRO A 92 -13.16 -2.06 -8.77
CA PRO A 92 -13.45 -1.03 -7.78
C PRO A 92 -12.15 -0.43 -7.22
N ALA A 93 -12.22 0.80 -6.72
CA ALA A 93 -11.04 1.58 -6.31
C ALA A 93 -11.36 2.64 -5.24
N SER A 94 -12.18 2.26 -4.25
CA SER A 94 -12.68 3.18 -3.21
C SER A 94 -12.26 2.81 -1.78
N THR A 95 -11.69 1.62 -1.56
CA THR A 95 -11.33 1.13 -0.23
C THR A 95 -9.93 0.54 -0.28
N LEU A 96 -9.28 0.44 0.88
CA LEU A 96 -7.98 -0.21 0.99
C LEU A 96 -8.01 -1.65 0.43
N GLU A 97 -9.06 -2.41 0.75
CA GLU A 97 -9.23 -3.80 0.30
C GLU A 97 -9.28 -3.90 -1.23
N HIS A 98 -9.96 -2.96 -1.92
CA HIS A 98 -10.01 -2.92 -3.38
C HIS A 98 -8.63 -2.82 -4.02
N PHE A 99 -7.73 -2.00 -3.44
CA PHE A 99 -6.37 -1.84 -3.94
C PHE A 99 -5.47 -3.02 -3.57
N LEU A 100 -5.58 -3.55 -2.34
CA LEU A 100 -4.70 -4.62 -1.88
C LEU A 100 -5.07 -5.99 -2.48
N TYR A 101 -6.36 -6.29 -2.62
CA TYR A 101 -6.87 -7.59 -3.03
C TYR A 101 -7.98 -7.46 -4.08
N PRO A 102 -7.67 -6.92 -5.28
CA PRO A 102 -8.64 -6.88 -6.36
C PRO A 102 -9.13 -8.29 -6.71
N SER A 103 -10.41 -8.40 -7.07
CA SER A 103 -11.06 -9.68 -7.43
C SER A 103 -10.34 -10.44 -8.53
N ARG A 104 -9.69 -9.70 -9.45
CA ARG A 104 -8.78 -10.23 -10.46
C ARG A 104 -7.49 -9.43 -10.44
N PRO A 105 -6.31 -10.07 -10.45
CA PRO A 105 -5.05 -9.35 -10.41
C PRO A 105 -4.69 -8.84 -11.82
N HIS A 106 -5.23 -7.67 -12.18
CA HIS A 106 -4.88 -7.00 -13.44
C HIS A 106 -3.50 -6.34 -13.32
N LEU A 107 -2.54 -6.82 -14.11
CA LEU A 107 -1.17 -6.30 -14.13
C LEU A 107 -1.09 -4.77 -14.28
N PRO A 108 -1.84 -4.11 -15.19
CA PRO A 108 -1.79 -2.66 -15.30
C PRO A 108 -2.20 -1.93 -14.02
N ALA A 109 -3.23 -2.42 -13.32
CA ALA A 109 -3.69 -1.84 -12.07
C ALA A 109 -2.65 -2.03 -10.95
N LEU A 110 -2.06 -3.22 -10.83
CA LEU A 110 -1.04 -3.51 -9.84
C LEU A 110 0.26 -2.73 -10.08
N ARG A 111 0.68 -2.55 -11.34
CA ARG A 111 1.83 -1.70 -11.70
C ARG A 111 1.59 -0.25 -11.36
N SER A 112 0.41 0.30 -11.69
CA SER A 112 0.06 1.67 -11.31
C SER A 112 0.10 1.89 -9.79
N LEU A 113 -0.31 0.89 -9.00
CA LEU A 113 -0.17 0.95 -7.54
C LEU A 113 1.30 0.90 -7.09
N ALA A 114 2.15 0.09 -7.75
CA ALA A 114 3.57 0.04 -7.44
C ALA A 114 4.30 1.35 -7.81
N GLU A 115 3.99 1.93 -8.96
CA GLU A 115 4.46 3.26 -9.41
C GLU A 115 4.08 4.34 -8.39
N PHE A 116 2.82 4.34 -7.92
CA PHE A 116 2.38 5.25 -6.87
C PHE A 116 3.26 5.17 -5.62
N LEU A 117 3.62 3.97 -5.15
CA LEU A 117 4.48 3.81 -3.97
C LEU A 117 5.89 4.35 -4.18
N GLU A 118 6.39 4.24 -5.41
CA GLU A 118 7.71 4.73 -5.81
C GLU A 118 7.71 6.25 -5.92
N GLU A 119 6.76 6.83 -6.66
CA GLU A 119 6.60 8.27 -6.85
C GLU A 119 6.40 9.01 -5.51
N THR A 120 5.59 8.43 -4.62
CA THR A 120 5.27 9.06 -3.32
C THR A 120 6.29 8.74 -2.23
N GLY A 121 7.22 7.81 -2.48
CA GLY A 121 8.20 7.37 -1.49
C GLY A 121 7.60 6.62 -0.28
N ILE A 122 6.33 6.21 -0.32
CA ILE A 122 5.65 5.49 0.79
C ILE A 122 6.33 4.15 1.09
N ALA A 123 6.89 3.50 0.07
CA ALA A 123 7.58 2.21 0.21
C ALA A 123 9.09 2.32 0.49
N ALA A 124 9.65 3.55 0.48
CA ALA A 124 11.04 3.80 0.79
C ALA A 124 11.27 3.73 2.30
N TYR A 125 12.25 2.95 2.72
CA TYR A 125 12.86 3.15 4.04
C TYR A 125 13.59 4.50 3.96
N ARG A 126 13.08 5.51 4.67
CA ARG A 126 13.84 6.69 5.07
C ARG A 126 13.87 6.73 6.58
#